data_AF-A0A024TNV4-F1
#
_entry.id   AF-A0A024TNV4-F1
#
_cell.length_a   1.000
_cell.length_b   1.000
_cell.length_c   1.000
_cell.angle_alpha   90.00
_cell.angle_beta   90.00
_cell.angle_gamma   90.00
#
_symmetry.space_group_name_H-M   'P 1'
#
loop_
_entity.id
_entity.type
_entity.pdbx_description
1 polymer ?
#
loop_
_entity_poly.entity_id
_entity_poly.type
_entity_poly.pdbx_seq_one_letter_code
_entity_poly.pdbx_strand_id
1 'polypeptide(L)'
;MEGSRHDTTMLRQSKLQEYLDEDKHVFEGYLIYGDPAYGVLDWVCSGFKGAQLDQRCRDFNAAMSKVRQSVEWTFGAMKQHWAMVTFKTQQKVMLQNLGKFYQTE
;
A
#
# COMPACT_ATOMS: atom_id res chain seq x y z
N MET A 1 2.94 13.20 -7.46
CA MET A 1 2.15 13.75 -6.33
C MET A 1 0.78 13.08 -6.17
N GLU A 2 0.15 12.53 -7.21
CA GLU A 2 -1.16 11.86 -7.08
C GLU A 2 -1.15 10.58 -6.22
N GLY A 3 -0.11 9.74 -6.32
CA GLY A 3 -0.05 8.46 -5.58
C GLY A 3 -0.10 8.61 -4.06
N SER A 4 0.70 9.52 -3.49
CA SER A 4 0.72 9.72 -2.03
C SER A 4 -0.62 10.25 -1.48
N ARG A 5 -1.29 11.12 -2.24
CA ARG A 5 -2.61 11.62 -1.85
C ARG A 5 -3.66 10.50 -1.88
N HIS A 6 -3.54 9.55 -2.80
CA HIS A 6 -4.37 8.35 -2.84
C HIS A 6 -4.17 7.49 -1.59
N ASP A 7 -2.93 7.21 -1.20
CA ASP A 7 -2.64 6.34 -0.05
C ASP A 7 -3.11 6.95 1.27
N THR A 8 -2.88 8.25 1.51
CA THR A 8 -3.40 8.93 2.70
C THR A 8 -4.93 8.95 2.71
N THR A 9 -5.56 9.15 1.54
CA THR A 9 -7.03 9.14 1.42
C THR A 9 -7.59 7.75 1.72
N MET A 10 -6.96 6.69 1.20
CA MET A 10 -7.34 5.30 1.45
C MET A 10 -7.23 4.97 2.94
N LEU A 11 -6.12 5.36 3.60
CA LEU A 11 -5.95 5.15 5.04
C LEU A 11 -7.09 5.82 5.84
N ARG A 12 -7.39 7.08 5.54
CA ARG A 12 -8.48 7.81 6.20
C ARG A 12 -9.85 7.17 5.92
N GLN A 13 -10.13 6.80 4.67
CA GLN A 13 -11.42 6.20 4.30
C GLN A 13 -11.63 4.80 4.90
N SER A 14 -10.54 4.07 5.14
CA SER A 14 -10.59 2.74 5.75
C SER A 14 -10.99 2.75 7.24
N LYS A 15 -10.96 3.92 7.90
CA LYS A 15 -11.11 4.08 9.36
C LYS A 15 -10.06 3.35 10.20
N LEU A 16 -9.02 2.78 9.57
CA LEU A 16 -7.93 2.12 10.28
C LEU A 16 -7.16 3.08 11.16
N GLN A 17 -7.03 4.34 10.76
CA GLN A 17 -6.33 5.32 11.57
C GLN A 17 -7.05 5.56 12.91
N GLU A 18 -8.36 5.78 12.90
CA GLU A 18 -9.17 5.96 14.12
C GLU A 18 -9.08 4.72 15.03
N TYR A 19 -9.26 3.53 14.44
CA TYR A 19 -9.15 2.26 15.16
C TYR A 19 -7.77 2.06 15.80
N LEU A 20 -6.70 2.23 15.03
CA LEU A 20 -5.33 2.03 15.52
C LEU A 20 -4.88 3.13 16.47
N ASP A 21 -5.46 4.32 16.40
CA ASP A 21 -5.18 5.39 17.36
C ASP A 21 -5.78 5.08 18.74
N GLU A 22 -6.91 4.36 18.80
CA GLU A 22 -7.52 3.86 20.05
C GLU A 22 -6.82 2.56 20.53
N ASP A 23 -6.39 1.71 19.60
CA ASP A 23 -5.81 0.39 19.87
C ASP A 23 -4.30 0.31 19.69
N LYS A 24 -3.55 1.41 19.91
CA LYS A 24 -2.08 1.47 19.75
C LYS A 24 -1.33 0.37 20.52
N HIS A 25 -1.92 -0.11 21.62
CA HIS A 25 -1.39 -1.19 22.45
C HIS A 25 -1.20 -2.51 21.69
N VAL A 26 -1.91 -2.73 20.57
CA VAL A 26 -1.74 -3.91 19.71
C VAL A 26 -0.32 -4.02 19.16
N PHE A 27 0.38 -2.88 19.04
CA PHE A 27 1.75 -2.81 18.55
C PHE A 27 2.73 -2.33 19.63
N GLU A 28 2.44 -2.56 20.92
CA GLU A 28 3.31 -2.11 22.00
C GLU A 28 4.76 -2.62 21.81
N GLY A 29 5.72 -1.69 21.75
CA GLY A 29 7.14 -1.98 21.48
C GLY A 29 7.52 -2.14 20.00
N TYR A 30 6.56 -2.02 19.08
CA TYR A 30 6.76 -2.16 17.64
C TYR A 30 6.16 -0.99 16.86
N LEU A 31 6.62 -0.83 15.61
CA LEU A 31 6.08 0.14 14.66
C LEU A 31 5.78 -0.57 13.35
N ILE A 32 4.70 -0.16 12.69
CA ILE A 32 4.37 -0.60 11.33
C ILE A 32 5.31 0.11 10.37
N TYR A 33 6.05 -0.65 9.55
CA TYR A 33 6.81 -0.05 8.47
C TYR A 33 5.91 0.23 7.27
N GLY A 34 5.74 1.51 6.95
CA GLY A 34 4.86 2.00 5.90
C GLY A 34 5.58 2.78 4.80
N ASP A 35 4.86 2.99 3.70
CA ASP A 35 5.28 3.97 2.70
C ASP A 35 5.26 5.38 3.30
N PRO A 36 6.26 6.23 3.02
CA PRO A 36 6.23 7.62 3.45
C PRO A 36 4.97 8.42 3.04
N ALA A 37 4.21 7.94 2.04
CA ALA A 37 2.94 8.49 1.60
C ALA A 37 1.84 8.47 2.67
N TYR A 38 1.92 7.59 3.68
CA TYR A 38 0.95 7.53 4.76
C TYR A 38 1.08 8.68 5.78
N GLY A 39 2.11 9.52 5.65
CA GLY A 39 2.35 10.66 6.55
C GLY A 39 3.10 10.27 7.82
N VAL A 40 3.01 11.12 8.83
CA VAL A 40 3.63 10.91 10.14
C VAL A 40 2.54 10.46 11.12
N LEU A 41 2.59 9.20 11.53
CA LEU A 41 1.66 8.58 12.50
C LEU A 41 2.49 7.94 13.61
N ASP A 42 2.00 7.97 14.86
CA ASP A 42 2.75 7.49 16.03
C ASP A 42 3.15 6.01 15.95
N TRP A 43 2.37 5.22 15.21
CA TRP A 43 2.53 3.77 15.06
C TRP A 43 3.09 3.37 13.68
N VAL A 44 3.40 4.33 12.80
CA VAL A 44 4.02 4.07 11.48
C VAL A 44 5.42 4.67 11.41
N CYS A 45 6.40 3.85 11.05
CA CYS A 45 7.72 4.30 10.64
C CYS A 45 7.90 4.17 9.13
N SER A 46 8.75 5.00 8.54
CA SER A 46 9.11 4.93 7.12
C SER A 46 10.62 5.01 6.95
N GLY A 47 11.12 4.62 5.77
CA GLY A 47 12.55 4.63 5.47
C GLY A 47 13.17 6.02 5.61
N PHE A 48 14.44 6.05 6.02
CA PHE A 48 15.19 7.30 6.17
C PHE A 48 15.37 8.00 4.82
N LYS A 49 15.22 9.33 4.79
CA LYS A 49 15.38 10.16 3.58
C LYS A 49 16.42 11.24 3.83
N GLY A 50 17.20 11.59 2.80
CA GLY A 50 18.17 12.68 2.85
C GLY A 50 19.36 12.44 1.93
N ALA A 51 20.12 13.50 1.65
CA ALA A 51 21.32 13.43 0.80
C ALA A 51 22.53 12.80 1.53
N GLN A 52 22.57 12.89 2.86
CA GLN A 52 23.65 12.37 3.70
C GLN A 52 23.04 11.41 4.72
N LEU A 53 22.80 10.18 4.31
CA LEU A 53 22.46 9.09 5.23
C LEU A 53 23.74 8.51 5.81
N ASP A 54 23.75 8.17 7.09
CA ASP A 54 24.84 7.39 7.66
C ASP A 54 24.76 5.92 7.17
N GLN A 55 25.78 5.11 7.49
CA GLN A 55 25.80 3.71 7.04
C GLN A 55 24.65 2.90 7.65
N ARG A 56 24.28 3.17 8.91
CA ARG A 56 23.21 2.43 9.61
C ARG A 56 21.84 2.66 8.98
N CYS A 57 21.53 3.91 8.61
CA CYS A 57 20.32 4.28 7.89
C CYS A 57 20.26 3.61 6.52
N ARG A 58 21.41 3.52 5.81
CA ARG A 58 21.48 2.80 4.53
C ARG A 58 21.21 1.32 4.69
N ASP A 59 21.84 0.67 5.67
CA ASP A 59 21.67 -0.76 5.93
C ASP A 59 20.23 -1.07 6.33
N PHE A 60 19.63 -0.21 7.18
CA PHE A 60 18.21 -0.28 7.53
C PHE A 60 17.32 -0.16 6.30
N ASN A 61 17.50 0.88 5.48
CA ASN A 61 16.70 1.08 4.27
C ASN A 61 16.86 -0.09 3.29
N ALA A 62 18.05 -0.67 3.16
CA ALA A 62 18.31 -1.84 2.32
C ALA A 62 17.57 -3.08 2.83
N ALA A 63 17.58 -3.32 4.15
CA ALA A 63 16.82 -4.40 4.76
C ALA A 63 15.31 -4.21 4.53
N MET A 64 14.78 -3.01 4.79
CA MET A 64 13.37 -2.72 4.61
C MET A 64 12.93 -2.73 3.14
N SER A 65 13.82 -2.40 2.21
CA SER A 65 13.54 -2.50 0.76
C SER A 65 13.36 -3.95 0.30
N LYS A 66 14.03 -4.92 0.94
CA LYS A 66 13.82 -6.34 0.65
C LYS A 66 12.44 -6.80 1.14
N VAL A 67 12.05 -6.37 2.34
CA VAL A 67 10.71 -6.67 2.90
C VAL A 67 9.62 -6.07 2.00
N ARG A 68 9.79 -4.81 1.58
CA ARG A 68 8.86 -4.14 0.67
C ARG A 68 8.69 -4.88 -0.65
N GLN A 69 9.79 -5.36 -1.25
CA GLN A 69 9.71 -6.17 -2.47
C GLN A 69 8.84 -7.41 -2.24
N SER A 70 9.03 -8.14 -1.15
CA SER A 70 8.17 -9.30 -0.85
C SER A 70 6.68 -8.93 -0.81
N VAL A 71 6.33 -7.81 -0.20
CA VAL A 71 4.94 -7.31 -0.14
C VAL A 71 4.40 -6.97 -1.53
N GLU A 72 5.18 -6.27 -2.36
CA GLU A 72 4.80 -5.92 -3.73
C GLU A 72 4.59 -7.16 -4.59
N TRP A 73 5.42 -8.20 -4.42
CA TRP A 73 5.25 -9.48 -5.10
C TRP A 73 3.96 -10.19 -4.66
N THR A 74 3.62 -10.16 -3.38
CA THR A 74 2.33 -10.69 -2.88
C THR A 74 1.15 -9.96 -3.50
N PHE A 75 1.20 -8.64 -3.64
CA PHE A 75 0.16 -7.89 -4.37
C PHE A 75 0.09 -8.26 -5.85
N GLY A 76 1.23 -8.52 -6.49
CA GLY A 76 1.30 -9.05 -7.86
C GLY A 76 0.58 -10.40 -7.98
N ALA A 77 0.90 -11.33 -7.09
CA ALA A 77 0.25 -12.64 -7.03
C ALA A 77 -1.26 -12.51 -6.76
N MET A 78 -1.67 -11.63 -5.84
CA MET A 78 -3.08 -11.35 -5.55
C MET A 78 -3.83 -10.89 -6.81
N LYS A 79 -3.26 -9.95 -7.57
CA LYS A 79 -3.84 -9.47 -8.83
C LYS A 79 -3.90 -10.56 -9.90
N GLN A 80 -2.94 -11.49 -9.93
CA GLN A 80 -2.90 -12.59 -10.88
C GLN A 80 -3.95 -13.67 -10.56
N HIS A 81 -4.12 -14.02 -9.28
CA HIS A 81 -5.00 -15.11 -8.87
C HIS A 81 -6.47 -14.68 -8.74
N TRP A 82 -6.74 -13.43 -8.35
CA TRP A 82 -8.11 -12.94 -8.16
C TRP A 82 -8.51 -11.94 -9.24
N ALA A 83 -9.12 -12.46 -10.31
CA ALA A 83 -9.56 -11.67 -11.46
C ALA A 83 -10.45 -10.46 -11.08
N MET A 84 -11.25 -10.59 -10.00
CA MET A 84 -12.08 -9.51 -9.47
C MET A 84 -11.26 -8.25 -9.10
N VAL A 85 -10.07 -8.42 -8.55
CA VAL A 85 -9.17 -7.30 -8.13
C VAL A 85 -8.77 -6.45 -9.33
N THR A 86 -8.58 -7.08 -10.49
CA THR A 86 -8.20 -6.41 -11.74
C THR A 86 -9.37 -6.24 -12.70
N PHE A 87 -10.61 -6.49 -12.27
CA PHE A 87 -11.77 -6.53 -13.17
C PHE A 87 -11.92 -5.24 -13.99
N LYS A 88 -11.83 -4.08 -13.34
CA LYS A 88 -11.91 -2.77 -14.02
C LYS A 88 -10.81 -2.59 -15.07
N THR A 89 -9.58 -3.02 -14.81
CA THR A 89 -8.46 -2.89 -15.76
C THR A 89 -8.50 -3.95 -16.86
N GLN A 90 -9.24 -5.04 -16.64
CA GLN A 90 -9.48 -6.09 -17.61
C GLN A 90 -10.59 -5.73 -18.61
N GLN A 91 -11.42 -4.72 -18.33
CA GLN A 91 -12.51 -4.28 -19.21
C GLN A 91 -12.03 -3.51 -20.44
N LYS A 92 -11.41 -4.24 -21.36
CA LYS A 92 -10.84 -3.70 -22.59
C LYS A 92 -11.78 -3.99 -23.77
N VAL A 93 -12.24 -2.91 -24.42
CA VAL A 93 -13.06 -3.00 -25.64
C VAL A 93 -12.28 -3.78 -26.70
N MET A 94 -12.95 -4.69 -27.40
CA MET A 94 -12.37 -5.64 -28.38
C MET A 94 -11.48 -6.76 -27.82
N LEU A 95 -11.17 -6.79 -26.52
CA LEU A 95 -10.37 -7.87 -25.91
C LEU A 95 -11.16 -8.73 -24.92
N GLN A 96 -12.26 -8.20 -24.38
CA GLN A 96 -13.21 -8.94 -23.56
C GLN A 96 -14.64 -8.72 -24.04
N ASN A 97 -15.52 -9.68 -23.79
CA ASN A 97 -16.92 -9.61 -24.23
C ASN A 97 -17.76 -8.73 -23.29
N LEU A 98 -17.50 -7.42 -23.34
CA LEU A 98 -18.14 -6.42 -22.47
C LEU A 98 -19.64 -6.29 -22.69
N GLY A 99 -20.13 -6.59 -23.90
CA GLY A 99 -21.55 -6.51 -24.25
C GLY A 99 -22.44 -7.47 -23.47
N LYS A 100 -21.89 -8.55 -22.89
CA LYS A 100 -22.63 -9.45 -21.99
C LYS A 100 -22.74 -8.92 -20.56
N PHE A 101 -21.83 -8.05 -20.15
CA PHE A 101 -21.80 -7.49 -18.78
C PHE A 101 -22.63 -6.21 -18.65
N TYR A 102 -22.82 -5.49 -19.75
CA TYR A 102 -23.46 -4.17 -19.78
C TYR A 102 -24.67 -4.13 -20.72
N GLN A 103 -25.54 -5.13 -20.65
CA GLN A 103 -26.84 -5.03 -21.31
C GLN A 103 -27.65 -3.94 -20.60
N THR A 104 -27.87 -2.83 -21.30
CA THR A 104 -28.87 -1.83 -20.93
C THR A 104 -30.27 -2.44 -21.14
N GLU A 105 -31.09 -2.40 -20.09
CA GLU A 105 -32.55 -2.57 -20.19
C GLU A 105 -33.17 -1.51 -21.12
#